data_AF-A0A813D8J6-F1
#
_entry.id   AF-A0A813D8J6-F1
#
_cell.length_a   1.000
_cell.length_b   1.000
_cell.length_c   1.000
_cell.angle_alpha   90.00
_cell.angle_beta   90.00
_cell.angle_gamma   90.00
#
_symmetry.space_group_name_H-M   'P 1'
#
loop_
_entity.id
_entity.type
_entity.pdbx_description
1 polymer ?
#
loop_
_entity_poly.entity_id
_entity_poly.type
_entity_poly.pdbx_seq_one_letter_code
_entity_poly.pdbx_strand_id
1 'polypeptide(L)'
;VCKMELREQVLSSDVDEAIRLLKAATYAAAIDPETGMIDWEQLIVGVGAGKRKRGKEIESLLQEIVAERKASGEVLTVDGVKAVVNERLGDKKEQLVTDFEFNSALRSAEQQGVLRRQGKMIEAI
;
A
#
# COMPACT_ATOMS: atom_id res chain seq x y z
N VAL A 1 9.76 30.05 -11.34
CA VAL A 1 8.92 30.99 -12.08
C VAL A 1 9.77 31.87 -13.01
N CYS A 2 10.64 32.74 -12.49
CA CYS A 2 11.64 33.52 -13.25
C CYS A 2 12.23 32.86 -14.53
N LYS A 3 12.82 31.66 -14.41
CA LYS A 3 13.42 30.96 -15.56
C LYS A 3 12.40 30.45 -16.59
N MET A 4 11.18 30.11 -16.16
CA MET A 4 10.08 29.71 -17.05
C MET A 4 9.59 30.90 -17.88
N GLU A 5 9.72 32.12 -17.35
CA GLU A 5 9.38 33.37 -18.04
C GLU A 5 10.59 34.00 -18.77
N LEU A 6 11.72 33.29 -18.86
CA LEU A 6 12.94 33.76 -19.50
C LEU A 6 13.51 35.07 -18.91
N ARG A 7 13.21 35.37 -17.64
CA ARG A 7 13.79 36.50 -16.91
C ARG A 7 15.15 36.14 -16.33
N GLU A 8 16.13 37.03 -16.47
CA GLU A 8 17.49 36.84 -15.95
C GLU A 8 17.63 37.13 -14.45
N GLN A 9 16.74 37.94 -13.88
CA GLN A 9 16.76 38.35 -12.48
C GLN A 9 15.52 37.86 -11.73
N VAL A 10 15.76 37.27 -10.54
CA VAL A 10 14.71 36.79 -9.65
C VAL A 10 14.10 37.96 -8.88
N LEU A 11 12.77 38.08 -8.91
CA LEU A 11 12.02 39.07 -8.16
C LEU A 11 11.47 38.47 -6.86
N SER A 12 11.08 39.31 -5.90
CA SER A 12 10.48 38.86 -4.64
C SER A 12 9.18 38.05 -4.88
N SER A 13 8.39 38.44 -5.89
CA SER A 13 7.16 37.75 -6.27
C SER A 13 7.39 36.30 -6.73
N ASP A 14 8.55 35.99 -7.32
CA ASP A 14 8.91 34.62 -7.69
C ASP A 14 9.10 33.72 -6.46
N VAL A 15 9.60 34.29 -5.36
CA VAL A 15 9.82 33.59 -4.10
C VAL A 15 8.48 33.38 -3.39
N ASP A 16 7.62 34.38 -3.37
CA ASP A 16 6.27 34.28 -2.78
C ASP A 16 5.46 33.18 -3.48
N GLU A 17 5.52 33.13 -4.81
CA GLU A 17 4.85 32.09 -5.59
C GLU A 17 5.45 30.70 -5.34
N ALA A 18 6.77 30.58 -5.23
CA ALA A 18 7.42 29.32 -4.86
C ALA A 18 6.96 28.83 -3.48
N ILE A 19 6.86 29.72 -2.49
CA ILE A 19 6.35 29.40 -1.15
C ILE A 19 4.88 28.97 -1.21
N ARG A 20 4.06 29.66 -2.01
CA ARG A 20 2.64 29.30 -2.20
C ARG A 20 2.52 27.89 -2.78
N LEU A 21 3.29 27.57 -3.82
CA LEU A 21 3.29 26.24 -4.45
C LEU A 21 3.78 25.15 -3.49
N LEU A 22 4.84 25.42 -2.71
CA LEU A 22 5.33 24.49 -1.70
C LEU A 22 4.26 24.18 -0.66
N LYS A 23 3.57 25.20 -0.15
CA LYS A 23 2.47 25.03 0.81
C LYS A 23 1.34 24.22 0.19
N ALA A 24 0.91 24.58 -1.02
CA ALA A 24 -0.16 23.86 -1.73
C ALA A 24 0.17 22.37 -1.92
N ALA A 25 1.40 22.05 -2.35
CA ALA A 25 1.84 20.67 -2.51
C ALA A 25 1.89 19.92 -1.16
N THR A 26 2.34 20.59 -0.09
CA THR A 26 2.41 20.00 1.25
C THR A 26 1.01 19.68 1.78
N TYR A 27 0.04 20.59 1.61
CA TYR A 27 -1.35 20.35 1.98
C TYR A 27 -1.97 19.23 1.15
N ALA A 28 -1.74 19.21 -0.16
CA ALA A 28 -2.25 18.14 -1.02
C ALA A 28 -1.69 16.76 -0.64
N ALA A 29 -0.42 16.67 -0.25
CA ALA A 29 0.18 15.43 0.24
C ALA A 29 -0.38 14.96 1.59
N ALA A 30 -0.94 15.90 2.37
CA ALA A 30 -1.55 15.65 3.66
C ALA A 30 -3.05 15.36 3.57
N ILE A 31 -3.66 15.39 2.38
CA ILE A 31 -5.08 15.16 2.16
C ILE A 31 -5.30 13.76 1.60
N ASP A 32 -6.26 13.03 2.19
CA ASP A 32 -6.70 11.74 1.68
C ASP A 32 -7.47 11.93 0.35
N PRO A 33 -7.06 11.27 -0.76
CA PRO A 33 -7.74 11.40 -2.05
C PRO A 33 -9.18 10.86 -2.06
N GLU A 34 -9.55 9.95 -1.16
CA GLU A 34 -10.92 9.41 -1.09
C GLU A 34 -11.88 10.33 -0.35
N THR A 35 -11.43 10.97 0.73
CA THR A 35 -12.30 11.75 1.63
C THR A 35 -12.16 13.26 1.48
N GLY A 36 -11.05 13.73 0.90
CA GLY A 36 -10.74 15.16 0.78
C GLY A 36 -10.41 15.85 2.12
N MET A 37 -10.30 15.08 3.22
CA MET A 37 -9.91 15.57 4.54
C MET A 37 -8.41 15.37 4.79
N ILE A 38 -7.86 16.08 5.77
CA ILE A 38 -6.45 15.91 6.16
C ILE A 38 -6.28 14.52 6.79
N ASP A 39 -5.44 13.67 6.19
CA ASP A 39 -5.02 12.38 6.75
C ASP A 39 -3.90 12.62 7.77
N TRP A 40 -4.30 12.89 9.01
CA TRP A 40 -3.39 13.10 10.12
C TRP A 40 -2.51 11.87 10.42
N GLU A 41 -3.02 10.66 10.15
CA GLU A 41 -2.26 9.44 10.38
C GLU A 41 -1.16 9.25 9.32
N GLN A 42 -1.38 9.71 8.09
CA GLN A 42 -0.34 9.78 7.06
C GLN A 42 0.81 10.71 7.48
N LEU A 43 0.52 11.81 8.17
CA LEU A 43 1.54 12.76 8.63
C LEU A 43 2.36 12.22 9.81
N ILE A 44 1.75 11.51 10.74
CA ILE A 44 2.44 10.96 11.92
C ILE A 44 3.19 9.67 11.58
N VAL A 45 2.51 8.72 10.94
CA VAL A 45 2.98 7.35 10.76
C VAL A 45 3.60 7.13 9.38
N GLY A 46 3.41 8.06 8.44
CA GLY A 46 3.89 7.96 7.06
C GLY A 46 3.02 7.07 6.16
N VAL A 47 1.96 6.45 6.71
CA VAL A 47 1.04 5.57 5.99
C VAL A 47 -0.38 6.09 6.20
N GLY A 48 -1.12 6.31 5.11
CA GLY A 48 -2.50 6.78 5.19
C GLY A 48 -3.49 5.71 5.67
N ALA A 49 -4.65 6.16 6.15
CA ALA A 49 -5.68 5.29 6.72
C ALA A 49 -6.19 4.25 5.72
N GLY A 50 -6.44 4.66 4.47
CA GLY A 50 -6.84 3.76 3.39
C GLY A 50 -5.81 2.67 3.10
N LYS A 51 -4.52 3.03 3.04
CA LYS A 51 -3.43 2.05 2.82
C LYS A 51 -3.30 1.06 3.98
N ARG A 52 -3.46 1.51 5.23
CA ARG A 52 -3.49 0.61 6.39
C ARG A 52 -4.66 -0.36 6.32
N LYS A 53 -5.86 0.13 6.01
CA LYS A 53 -7.06 -0.69 5.90
C LYS A 53 -6.90 -1.76 4.82
N ARG A 54 -6.46 -1.36 3.63
CA ARG A 54 -6.15 -2.27 2.52
C ARG A 54 -5.10 -3.33 2.90
N GLY A 55 -4.04 -2.93 3.60
CA GLY A 55 -3.02 -3.86 4.10
C GLY A 55 -3.60 -4.92 5.03
N LYS A 56 -4.48 -4.53 5.96
CA LYS A 56 -5.17 -5.46 6.87
C LYS A 56 -6.14 -6.38 6.14
N GLU A 57 -6.85 -5.89 5.13
CA GLU A 57 -7.77 -6.70 4.32
C GLU A 57 -7.00 -7.79 3.56
N ILE A 58 -5.88 -7.44 2.94
CA ILE A 58 -5.01 -8.39 2.24
C ILE A 58 -4.45 -9.44 3.22
N GLU A 59 -4.05 -9.01 4.42
CA GLU A 59 -3.56 -9.91 5.46
C GLU A 59 -4.63 -10.89 5.94
N SER A 60 -5.86 -10.42 6.20
CA SER A 60 -7.00 -11.27 6.57
C SER A 60 -7.31 -12.30 5.48
N LEU A 61 -7.38 -11.86 4.22
CA LEU A 61 -7.63 -12.74 3.07
C LEU A 61 -6.53 -13.80 2.93
N LEU A 62 -5.27 -13.42 3.13
CA LEU A 62 -4.15 -14.34 3.09
C LEU A 62 -4.27 -15.42 4.18
N GLN A 63 -4.62 -15.03 5.40
CA GLN A 63 -4.81 -15.96 6.52
C GLN A 63 -5.97 -16.93 6.26
N GLU A 64 -7.09 -16.44 5.73
CA GLU A 64 -8.24 -17.28 5.34
C GLU A 64 -7.83 -18.33 4.31
N ILE A 65 -7.14 -17.92 3.23
CA ILE A 65 -6.70 -18.83 2.16
C ILE A 65 -5.72 -19.88 2.70
N VAL A 66 -4.78 -19.47 3.56
CA VAL A 66 -3.80 -20.38 4.16
C VAL A 66 -4.49 -21.37 5.09
N ALA A 67 -5.47 -20.94 5.88
CA ALA A 67 -6.24 -21.81 6.77
C ALA A 67 -7.10 -22.83 6.01
N GLU A 68 -7.79 -22.40 4.95
CA GLU A 68 -8.58 -23.29 4.09
C GLU A 68 -7.72 -24.36 3.43
N ARG A 69 -6.53 -24.00 2.93
CA ARG A 69 -5.63 -24.96 2.30
C ARG A 69 -4.87 -25.85 3.28
N LYS A 70 -4.66 -25.40 4.53
CA LYS A 70 -4.22 -26.29 5.61
C LYS A 70 -5.23 -27.42 5.83
N ALA A 71 -6.52 -27.13 5.75
CA ALA A 71 -7.58 -28.13 5.89
C ALA A 71 -7.65 -29.10 4.70
N SER A 72 -7.26 -28.68 3.48
CA SER A 72 -7.20 -29.55 2.31
C SER A 72 -5.92 -30.39 2.21
N GLY A 73 -4.89 -30.07 2.99
CA GLY A 73 -3.60 -30.80 3.01
C GLY A 73 -2.75 -30.59 1.76
N GLU A 74 -3.05 -29.56 0.97
CA GLU A 74 -2.36 -29.27 -0.29
C GLU A 74 -1.07 -28.46 -0.07
N VAL A 75 -0.01 -28.78 -0.80
CA VAL A 75 1.24 -28.02 -0.75
C VAL A 75 1.02 -26.64 -1.35
N LEU A 76 1.17 -25.58 -0.54
CA LEU A 76 0.99 -24.21 -1.02
C LEU A 76 2.27 -23.68 -1.67
N THR A 77 2.13 -23.15 -2.88
CA THR A 77 3.18 -22.34 -3.54
C THR A 77 2.87 -20.86 -3.39
N VAL A 78 3.91 -20.02 -3.32
CA VAL A 78 3.75 -18.56 -3.23
C VAL A 78 2.93 -18.01 -4.40
N ASP A 79 3.21 -18.48 -5.61
CA ASP A 79 2.51 -18.04 -6.83
C ASP A 79 1.05 -18.51 -6.84
N GLY A 80 0.77 -19.72 -6.35
CA GLY A 80 -0.58 -20.26 -6.27
C GLY A 80 -1.44 -19.57 -5.22
N VAL A 81 -0.85 -19.11 -4.11
CA VAL A 81 -1.55 -18.29 -3.11
C VAL A 81 -1.84 -16.90 -3.67
N LYS A 82 -0.87 -16.29 -4.34
CA LYS A 82 -1.04 -14.98 -4.98
C LYS A 82 -2.15 -15.00 -6.03
N ALA A 83 -2.25 -16.07 -6.82
CA ALA A 83 -3.31 -16.24 -7.82
C ALA A 83 -4.71 -16.24 -7.16
N VAL A 84 -4.89 -16.98 -6.07
CA VAL A 84 -6.19 -17.03 -5.36
C VAL A 84 -6.51 -15.73 -4.64
N VAL A 85 -5.52 -15.05 -4.07
CA VAL A 85 -5.72 -13.70 -3.52
C VAL A 85 -6.22 -12.75 -4.62
N ASN A 86 -5.60 -12.78 -5.80
CA ASN A 86 -6.02 -11.96 -6.93
C ASN A 86 -7.39 -12.33 -7.48
N GLU A 87 -7.75 -13.62 -7.48
CA GLU A 87 -9.08 -14.09 -7.85
C GLU A 87 -10.15 -13.53 -6.89
N ARG A 88 -9.96 -13.68 -5.58
CA ARG A 88 -10.89 -13.13 -4.57
C ARG A 88 -11.01 -11.61 -4.60
N LEU A 89 -9.92 -10.90 -4.89
CA LEU A 89 -9.96 -9.45 -5.07
C LEU A 89 -10.66 -9.05 -6.38
N GLY A 90 -10.46 -9.82 -7.44
CA GLY A 90 -11.16 -9.67 -8.72
C GLY A 90 -12.68 -9.83 -8.58
N ASP A 91 -13.13 -10.83 -7.82
CA ASP A 91 -14.55 -11.06 -7.52
C ASP A 91 -15.19 -9.88 -6.77
N LYS A 92 -14.43 -9.25 -5.87
CA LYS A 92 -14.83 -8.04 -5.13
C LYS A 92 -14.75 -6.76 -5.97
N LYS A 93 -14.31 -6.84 -7.24
CA LYS A 93 -13.98 -5.69 -8.12
C LYS A 93 -12.98 -4.73 -7.50
N GLU A 94 -12.12 -5.23 -6.63
CA GLU A 94 -11.06 -4.46 -6.02
C GLU A 94 -9.80 -4.48 -6.89
N GLN A 95 -8.92 -3.52 -6.66
CA GLN A 95 -7.65 -3.46 -7.36
C GLN A 95 -6.76 -4.63 -6.96
N LEU A 96 -6.26 -5.36 -7.97
CA LEU A 96 -5.35 -6.49 -7.81
C LEU A 96 -4.17 -6.16 -6.89
N VAL A 97 -3.66 -7.18 -6.20
CA VAL A 97 -2.59 -7.01 -5.23
C VAL A 97 -1.27 -6.71 -5.94
N THR A 98 -0.53 -5.72 -5.46
CA THR A 98 0.83 -5.47 -5.94
C THR A 98 1.83 -6.42 -5.31
N ASP A 99 2.97 -6.63 -5.96
CA ASP A 99 4.05 -7.48 -5.42
C ASP A 99 4.56 -6.98 -4.07
N PHE A 100 4.59 -5.66 -3.87
CA PHE A 100 5.02 -5.06 -2.62
C PHE A 100 4.04 -5.35 -1.48
N GLU A 101 2.74 -5.14 -1.71
CA GLU A 101 1.69 -5.40 -0.73
C GLU A 101 1.65 -6.89 -0.34
N PHE A 102 1.71 -7.78 -1.33
CA PHE A 102 1.69 -9.21 -1.11
C PHE A 102 2.91 -9.70 -0.31
N ASN A 103 4.12 -9.26 -0.66
CA ASN A 103 5.32 -9.61 0.08
C ASN A 103 5.32 -9.03 1.51
N SER A 104 4.71 -7.85 1.70
CA SER A 104 4.56 -7.28 3.04
C SER A 104 3.60 -8.08 3.90
N ALA A 105 2.45 -8.48 3.35
CA ALA A 105 1.47 -9.32 4.03
C ALA A 105 2.05 -10.70 4.38
N LEU A 106 2.81 -11.32 3.47
CA LEU A 106 3.51 -12.59 3.73
C LEU A 106 4.49 -12.48 4.90
N ARG A 107 5.31 -11.43 4.93
CA ARG A 107 6.25 -11.21 6.05
C ARG A 107 5.53 -11.00 7.38
N SER A 108 4.41 -10.28 7.38
CA SER A 108 3.58 -10.09 8.57
C SER A 108 3.02 -11.42 9.08
N ALA A 109 2.49 -12.23 8.16
CA ALA A 109 1.97 -13.56 8.48
C ALA A 109 3.06 -14.54 8.97
N GLU A 110 4.30 -14.44 8.45
CA GLU A 110 5.46 -15.15 9.00
C GLU A 110 5.79 -14.71 10.43
N GLN A 111 5.80 -13.40 10.71
CA GLN A 111 6.05 -12.87 12.05
C GLN A 111 4.99 -13.27 13.07
N GLN A 112 3.74 -13.38 12.63
CA GLN A 112 2.62 -13.85 13.46
C GLN A 112 2.62 -15.37 13.66
N GLY A 113 3.51 -16.10 12.98
CA GLY A 113 3.63 -17.55 13.09
C GLY A 113 2.48 -18.32 12.45
N VAL A 114 1.72 -17.70 11.55
CA VAL A 114 0.62 -18.37 10.82
C VAL A 114 1.16 -19.22 9.67
N LEU A 115 2.28 -18.81 9.08
CA LEU A 115 2.91 -19.53 7.98
C LEU A 115 4.44 -19.49 8.09
N ARG A 116 5.08 -20.53 7.57
CA ARG A 116 6.53 -20.62 7.37
C ARG A 116 6.80 -20.70 5.88
N ARG A 117 7.66 -19.81 5.38
CA ARG A 117 8.12 -19.88 3.99
C ARG A 117 9.38 -20.73 3.88
N GLN A 118 9.35 -21.69 2.96
CA GLN A 118 10.49 -22.48 2.53
C GLN A 118 10.76 -22.18 1.05
N GLY A 119 11.46 -21.07 0.78
CA GLY A 119 11.76 -20.61 -0.59
C GLY A 119 10.49 -20.25 -1.38
N LYS A 120 10.11 -21.09 -2.35
CA LYS A 120 8.89 -20.94 -3.16
C LYS A 120 7.65 -21.63 -2.56
N MET A 121 7.84 -22.42 -1.51
CA MET A 121 6.77 -23.13 -0.82
C MET A 121 6.37 -22.40 0.45
N ILE A 122 5.10 -22.52 0.81
CA ILE A 122 4.52 -22.00 2.04
C ILE A 122 3.97 -23.20 2.81
N GLU A 123 4.33 -23.28 4.09
CA GLU A 123 3.84 -24.26 5.03
C GLU A 123 2.99 -23.53 6.07
N ALA A 124 1.72 -23.90 6.21
CA ALA A 124 0.86 -23.35 7.26
C ALA A 124 1.24 -23.98 8.60
N ILE A 125 1.55 -23.16 9.62
CA ILE A 125 1.91 -23.62 10.97
C ILE A 125 0.63 -23.92 11.76
#